data_AF-A0A0R3T7R7-F1
#
_entry.id   AF-A0A0R3T7R7-F1
#
_cell.length_a   1.000
_cell.length_b   1.000
_cell.length_c   1.000
_cell.angle_alpha   90.00
_cell.angle_beta   90.00
_cell.angle_gamma   90.00
#
_symmetry.space_group_name_H-M   'P 1'
#
loop_
_entity.id
_entity.type
_entity.pdbx_description
1 polymer ?
#
loop_
_entity_poly.entity_id
_entity_poly.type
_entity_poly.pdbx_seq_one_letter_code
_entity_poly.pdbx_strand_id
1 'polypeptide(L)'
;MDDFTRNLYFDINNDPDKGLSVDSANYEERILARRIRIAERIASQQPGYFDEKLSNADSEDDGLIKAQITESVRSIANQFQNSNDFITNIRVACDARESLRRTEEEKLDSERDAKFESTRSTTEKLFEEAQSKWKFADYTVEPHDLRNVR
;
A
#
# COMPACT_ATOMS: atom_id res chain seq x y z
N MET A 1 6.53 -28.51 -21.30
CA MET A 1 6.45 -27.15 -21.87
C MET A 1 5.31 -27.21 -22.85
N ASP A 2 4.13 -26.80 -22.38
CA ASP A 2 2.87 -27.06 -23.06
C ASP A 2 2.62 -26.03 -24.16
N ASP A 3 2.39 -26.52 -25.39
CA ASP A 3 2.06 -25.72 -26.58
C ASP A 3 0.59 -25.24 -26.59
N PHE A 4 -0.10 -25.28 -25.46
CA PHE A 4 -1.56 -25.07 -25.38
C PHE A 4 -2.01 -23.64 -25.04
N THR A 5 -1.11 -22.64 -25.00
CA THR A 5 -1.48 -21.27 -24.62
C THR A 5 -1.26 -20.20 -25.69
N ARG A 6 -1.44 -20.54 -26.98
CA ARG A 6 -1.54 -19.53 -28.04
C ARG A 6 -2.69 -19.78 -29.01
N ASN A 7 -3.90 -19.91 -28.49
CA ASN A 7 -5.11 -19.63 -29.26
C ASN A 7 -5.89 -18.52 -28.53
N LEU A 8 -5.33 -17.31 -28.57
CA LEU A 8 -6.11 -16.10 -28.34
C LEU A 8 -6.99 -15.88 -29.57
N TYR A 9 -8.23 -16.35 -29.48
CA TYR A 9 -9.45 -15.71 -30.00
C TYR A 9 -9.27 -14.75 -31.19
N PHE A 10 -8.95 -15.28 -32.36
CA PHE A 10 -9.35 -14.67 -33.64
C PHE A 10 -9.72 -15.81 -34.57
N ASP A 11 -10.97 -16.23 -34.55
CA ASP A 11 -11.51 -17.09 -35.61
C ASP A 11 -11.63 -16.21 -36.86
N ILE A 12 -10.56 -16.17 -37.67
CA ILE A 12 -10.45 -15.32 -38.89
C ILE A 12 -11.62 -15.55 -39.86
N ASN A 13 -12.33 -16.67 -39.73
CA ASN A 13 -13.46 -17.04 -40.55
C ASN A 13 -14.82 -16.57 -40.00
N ASN A 14 -14.89 -16.12 -38.75
CA ASN A 14 -16.13 -15.87 -38.02
C ASN A 14 -16.13 -14.52 -37.29
N ASP A 15 -15.37 -13.55 -37.81
CA ASP A 15 -15.44 -12.16 -37.37
C ASP A 15 -16.75 -11.53 -37.87
N PRO A 16 -17.69 -11.11 -36.99
CA PRO A 16 -18.93 -10.46 -37.40
C PRO A 16 -18.68 -9.10 -38.09
N ASP A 17 -17.49 -8.52 -37.91
CA ASP A 17 -17.03 -7.30 -38.57
C ASP A 17 -16.35 -7.54 -39.93
N LYS A 18 -16.21 -8.80 -40.36
CA LYS A 18 -15.67 -9.13 -41.68
C LYS A 18 -16.73 -8.85 -42.74
N GLY A 19 -16.80 -7.59 -43.17
CA GLY A 19 -17.71 -7.14 -44.22
C GLY A 19 -17.64 -7.99 -45.49
N LEU A 20 -18.69 -7.89 -46.34
CA LEU A 20 -18.84 -8.74 -47.52
C LEU A 20 -17.59 -8.72 -48.42
N SER A 21 -16.97 -9.88 -48.57
CA SER A 21 -15.69 -10.02 -49.27
C SER A 21 -15.85 -10.08 -50.79
N VAL A 22 -14.98 -9.35 -51.50
CA VAL A 22 -14.93 -9.31 -52.97
C VAL A 22 -14.38 -10.61 -53.55
N ASP A 23 -13.52 -11.30 -52.80
CA ASP A 23 -12.82 -12.52 -53.22
C ASP A 23 -13.45 -13.78 -52.61
N SER A 24 -14.68 -13.68 -52.10
CA SER A 24 -15.43 -14.84 -51.57
C SER A 24 -15.65 -15.88 -52.68
N ALA A 25 -15.58 -17.16 -52.32
CA ALA A 25 -15.93 -18.26 -53.20
C ALA A 25 -17.43 -18.24 -53.56
N ASN A 26 -18.27 -17.67 -52.69
CA ASN A 26 -19.71 -17.55 -52.89
C ASN A 26 -20.08 -16.44 -53.89
N TYR A 27 -20.88 -16.76 -54.91
CA TYR A 27 -21.22 -15.82 -55.98
C TYR A 27 -22.14 -14.69 -55.52
N GLU A 28 -23.04 -14.96 -54.57
CA GLU A 28 -24.01 -13.97 -54.07
C GLU A 28 -23.32 -12.89 -53.24
N GLU A 29 -22.40 -13.30 -52.36
CA GLU A 29 -21.58 -12.38 -51.56
C GLU A 29 -20.77 -11.44 -52.43
N ARG A 30 -20.18 -11.93 -53.53
CA ARG A 30 -19.45 -11.07 -54.48
C ARG A 30 -20.36 -10.06 -55.17
N ILE A 31 -21.59 -10.45 -55.52
CA ILE A 31 -22.57 -9.54 -56.15
C ILE A 31 -22.97 -8.44 -55.16
N LEU A 32 -23.25 -8.80 -53.92
CA LEU A 32 -23.60 -7.84 -52.86
C LEU A 32 -22.45 -6.89 -52.55
N ALA A 33 -21.22 -7.40 -52.36
CA ALA A 33 -20.02 -6.59 -52.16
C ALA A 33 -19.78 -5.61 -53.33
N ARG A 34 -20.04 -6.06 -54.57
CA ARG A 34 -19.96 -5.20 -55.75
C ARG A 34 -21.05 -4.12 -55.76
N ARG A 35 -22.29 -4.47 -55.43
CA ARG A 35 -23.41 -3.50 -55.33
C ARG A 35 -23.12 -2.41 -54.32
N ILE A 36 -22.60 -2.78 -53.15
CA ILE A 36 -22.21 -1.84 -52.09
C ILE A 36 -21.11 -0.90 -52.60
N ARG A 37 -20.04 -1.41 -53.21
CA ARG A 37 -18.97 -0.55 -53.77
C ARG A 37 -19.44 0.40 -54.86
N ILE A 38 -20.38 -0.04 -55.70
CA ILE A 38 -20.97 0.83 -56.74
C ILE A 38 -21.82 1.91 -56.09
N ALA A 39 -22.66 1.55 -55.11
CA ALA A 39 -23.49 2.50 -54.38
C ALA A 39 -22.63 3.53 -53.64
N GLU A 40 -21.59 3.09 -52.91
CA GLU A 40 -20.63 3.94 -52.20
C GLU A 40 -19.93 4.91 -53.17
N ARG A 41 -19.50 4.43 -54.34
CA ARG A 41 -18.86 5.27 -55.37
C ARG A 41 -19.81 6.31 -55.95
N ILE A 42 -21.08 5.97 -56.15
CA ILE A 42 -22.10 6.91 -56.64
C ILE A 42 -22.42 7.94 -55.55
N ALA A 43 -22.54 7.50 -54.30
CA ALA A 43 -22.78 8.37 -53.15
C ALA A 43 -21.61 9.35 -52.93
N SER A 44 -20.36 8.90 -53.06
CA SER A 44 -19.18 9.77 -52.92
C SER A 44 -19.02 10.85 -53.99
N GLN A 45 -19.78 10.76 -55.10
CA GLN A 45 -19.82 11.80 -56.14
C GLN A 45 -20.86 12.88 -55.84
N GLN A 46 -21.74 12.68 -54.84
CA GLN A 46 -22.71 13.68 -54.44
C GLN A 46 -22.03 14.78 -53.60
N PRO A 47 -22.34 16.07 -53.85
CA PRO A 47 -21.89 17.15 -52.98
C PRO A 47 -22.50 16.99 -51.58
N GLY A 48 -21.65 17.02 -50.54
CA GLY A 48 -22.07 16.84 -49.14
C GLY A 48 -21.90 15.42 -48.58
N TYR A 49 -21.51 14.44 -49.41
CA TYR A 49 -21.31 13.04 -48.97
C TYR A 49 -20.34 12.89 -47.79
N PHE A 50 -19.21 13.60 -47.86
CA PHE A 50 -18.19 13.53 -46.80
C PHE A 50 -18.65 14.25 -45.53
N ASP A 51 -19.38 15.37 -45.64
CA ASP A 51 -19.92 16.12 -44.49
C ASP A 51 -21.00 15.32 -43.77
N GLU A 52 -21.88 14.64 -44.50
CA GLU A 52 -22.92 13.77 -43.94
C GLU A 52 -22.32 12.51 -43.29
N LYS A 53 -21.25 11.95 -43.88
CA LYS A 53 -20.54 10.80 -43.30
C LYS A 53 -19.77 11.17 -42.03
N LEU A 54 -19.18 12.36 -41.96
CA LEU A 54 -18.56 12.91 -40.75
C LEU A 54 -19.61 13.17 -39.66
N SER A 55 -20.72 13.85 -40.02
CA SER A 55 -21.82 14.13 -39.09
C SER A 55 -22.46 12.89 -38.47
N ASN A 56 -22.46 11.75 -39.18
CA ASN A 56 -23.02 10.49 -38.69
C ASN A 56 -22.01 9.63 -37.92
N ALA A 57 -20.71 9.92 -38.00
CA ALA A 57 -19.66 9.20 -37.27
C ALA A 57 -19.39 9.77 -35.87
N ASP A 58 -19.70 11.05 -35.65
CA ASP A 58 -19.33 11.80 -34.43
C ASP A 58 -20.19 11.50 -33.18
N SER A 59 -21.27 10.70 -33.29
CA SER A 59 -22.29 10.62 -32.22
C SER A 59 -22.17 9.43 -31.26
N GLU A 60 -21.57 8.30 -31.65
CA GLU A 60 -21.57 7.08 -30.81
C GLU A 60 -20.20 6.75 -30.19
N ASP A 61 -19.10 6.94 -30.93
CA ASP A 61 -17.76 6.55 -30.48
C ASP A 61 -17.17 7.52 -29.43
N ASP A 62 -17.62 8.78 -29.49
CA ASP A 62 -17.16 9.86 -28.63
C ASP A 62 -17.58 9.69 -27.16
N GLY A 63 -18.69 8.98 -26.91
CA GLY A 63 -19.19 8.68 -25.57
C GLY A 63 -18.39 7.57 -24.88
N LEU A 64 -18.01 6.54 -25.63
CA LEU A 64 -17.21 5.41 -25.13
C LEU A 64 -15.80 5.85 -24.76
N ILE A 65 -15.17 6.67 -25.61
CA ILE A 65 -13.84 7.23 -25.34
C ILE A 65 -13.87 8.11 -24.08
N LYS A 66 -14.88 8.98 -23.93
CA LYS A 66 -15.05 9.81 -22.73
C LYS A 66 -15.24 8.96 -21.47
N ALA A 67 -16.08 7.92 -21.54
CA ALA A 67 -16.27 7.00 -20.43
C ALA A 67 -14.96 6.30 -20.03
N GLN A 68 -14.20 5.79 -21.00
CA GLN A 68 -12.91 5.14 -20.78
C GLN A 68 -11.88 6.10 -20.14
N ILE A 69 -11.82 7.35 -20.61
CA ILE A 69 -10.92 8.36 -20.03
C ILE A 69 -11.32 8.64 -18.58
N THR A 70 -12.61 8.82 -18.28
CA THR A 70 -13.06 9.09 -16.91
C THR A 70 -12.79 7.92 -15.96
N GLU A 71 -12.96 6.68 -16.42
CA GLU A 71 -12.64 5.48 -15.65
C GLU A 71 -11.13 5.35 -15.41
N SER A 72 -10.33 5.59 -16.45
CA SER A 72 -8.87 5.60 -16.34
C SER A 72 -8.38 6.64 -15.33
N VAL A 73 -8.89 7.88 -15.39
CA VAL A 73 -8.57 8.95 -14.44
C VAL A 73 -8.95 8.55 -13.01
N ARG A 74 -10.13 7.97 -12.82
CA ARG A 74 -10.58 7.48 -11.50
C ARG A 74 -9.69 6.36 -10.97
N SER A 75 -9.32 5.40 -11.82
CA SER A 75 -8.43 4.30 -11.46
C SER A 75 -7.06 4.81 -11.05
N ILE A 76 -6.49 5.74 -11.81
CA ILE A 76 -5.20 6.37 -11.50
C ILE A 76 -5.26 7.10 -10.16
N ALA A 77 -6.31 7.91 -9.92
CA ALA A 77 -6.48 8.63 -8.65
C ALA A 77 -6.57 7.68 -7.45
N ASN A 78 -7.38 6.61 -7.57
CA ASN A 78 -7.47 5.58 -6.55
C ASN A 78 -6.12 4.90 -6.31
N GLN A 79 -5.36 4.61 -7.37
CA GLN A 79 -4.06 3.97 -7.24
C GLN A 79 -3.04 4.86 -6.53
N PHE A 80 -3.05 6.17 -6.79
CA PHE A 80 -2.23 7.13 -6.05
C PHE A 80 -2.61 7.17 -4.57
N GLN A 81 -3.90 7.24 -4.26
CA GLN A 81 -4.36 7.28 -2.88
C GLN A 81 -4.01 5.99 -2.12
N ASN A 82 -4.29 4.82 -2.69
CA ASN A 82 -3.95 3.53 -2.10
C ASN A 82 -2.43 3.37 -1.86
N SER A 83 -1.61 3.85 -2.80
CA SER A 83 -0.15 3.80 -2.68
C SER A 83 0.35 4.71 -1.56
N ASN A 84 -0.24 5.89 -1.41
CA ASN A 84 0.09 6.83 -0.34
C ASN A 84 -0.34 6.29 1.04
N ASP A 85 -1.53 5.70 1.11
CA ASP A 85 -2.04 5.06 2.33
C ASP A 85 -1.14 3.88 2.73
N PHE A 86 -0.69 3.06 1.78
CA PHE A 86 0.24 1.97 2.04
C PHE A 86 1.59 2.47 2.62
N ILE A 87 2.19 3.49 2.02
CA ILE A 87 3.45 4.08 2.52
C ILE A 87 3.25 4.66 3.92
N THR A 88 2.14 5.36 4.14
CA THR A 88 1.81 5.97 5.43
C THR A 88 1.60 4.90 6.50
N ASN A 89 0.87 3.83 6.18
CA ASN A 89 0.65 2.71 7.09
C ASN A 89 1.96 2.03 7.51
N ILE A 90 2.90 1.85 6.57
CA ILE A 90 4.23 1.31 6.90
C ILE A 90 4.97 2.24 7.86
N ARG A 91 4.98 3.55 7.59
CA ARG A 91 5.65 4.54 8.45
C ARG A 91 5.06 4.54 9.86
N VAL A 92 3.74 4.61 9.97
CA VAL A 92 3.03 4.58 11.26
C VAL A 92 3.29 3.27 12.00
N ALA A 93 3.31 2.12 11.31
CA ALA A 93 3.62 0.83 11.94
C ALA A 93 5.06 0.79 12.47
N CYS A 94 6.03 1.33 11.73
CA CYS A 94 7.41 1.46 12.19
C CYS A 94 7.52 2.37 13.41
N ASP A 95 6.88 3.54 13.37
CA ASP A 95 6.89 4.51 14.47
C ASP A 95 6.22 3.94 15.72
N ALA A 96 5.09 3.26 15.57
CA ALA A 96 4.39 2.60 16.68
C ALA A 96 5.26 1.50 17.32
N ARG A 97 5.95 0.70 16.51
CA ARG A 97 6.85 -0.35 17.00
C ARG A 97 8.05 0.24 17.73
N GLU A 98 8.66 1.30 17.19
CA GLU A 98 9.79 1.97 17.86
C GLU A 98 9.34 2.65 19.15
N SER A 99 8.17 3.30 19.15
CA SER A 99 7.58 3.89 20.36
C SER A 99 7.34 2.83 21.43
N LEU A 100 6.82 1.66 21.05
CA LEU A 100 6.62 0.56 21.97
C LEU A 100 7.95 0.11 22.59
N ARG A 101 8.99 -0.11 21.76
CA ARG A 101 10.33 -0.48 22.25
C ARG A 101 10.87 0.53 23.26
N ARG A 102 10.78 1.83 22.96
CA ARG A 102 11.23 2.88 23.89
C ARG A 102 10.46 2.85 25.20
N THR A 103 9.14 2.70 25.15
CA THR A 103 8.34 2.64 26.38
C THR A 103 8.63 1.40 27.22
N GLU A 104 9.00 0.28 26.59
CA GLU A 104 9.42 -0.94 27.31
C GLU A 104 10.80 -0.76 27.94
N GLU A 105 11.76 -0.19 27.21
CA GLU A 105 13.09 0.15 27.70
C GLU A 105 13.01 1.13 28.89
N GLU A 106 12.24 2.22 28.77
CA GLU A 106 12.03 3.20 29.83
C GLU A 106 11.39 2.60 31.09
N LYS A 107 10.46 1.64 30.93
CA LYS A 107 9.87 0.92 32.05
C LYS A 107 10.89 0.05 32.77
N LEU A 108 11.71 -0.69 32.02
CA LEU A 108 12.76 -1.54 32.61
C LEU A 108 13.81 -0.71 33.35
N ASP A 109 14.22 0.42 32.78
CA ASP A 109 15.14 1.34 33.43
C ASP A 109 14.52 1.94 34.71
N SER A 110 13.24 2.35 34.64
CA SER A 110 12.52 2.86 35.81
C SER A 110 12.39 1.82 36.93
N GLU A 111 12.11 0.55 36.59
CA GLU A 111 12.06 -0.56 37.54
C GLU A 111 13.43 -0.83 38.17
N ARG A 112 14.49 -0.78 37.37
CA ARG A 112 15.87 -0.95 37.85
C ARG A 112 16.25 0.17 38.81
N ASP A 113 15.95 1.41 38.47
CA ASP A 113 16.24 2.57 39.31
C ASP A 113 15.44 2.54 40.61
N ALA A 114 14.16 2.17 40.56
CA ALA A 114 13.34 1.96 41.75
C ALA A 114 13.94 0.88 42.67
N LYS A 115 14.45 -0.21 42.09
CA LYS A 115 15.15 -1.25 42.85
C LYS A 115 16.42 -0.69 43.49
N PHE A 116 17.24 0.06 42.75
CA PHE A 116 18.45 0.66 43.31
C PHE A 116 18.14 1.62 44.45
N GLU A 117 17.14 2.48 44.30
CA GLU A 117 16.74 3.42 45.35
C GLU A 117 16.21 2.68 46.60
N SER A 118 15.43 1.61 46.40
CA SER A 118 15.00 0.76 47.52
C SER A 118 16.19 0.13 48.25
N THR A 119 17.16 -0.41 47.51
CA THR A 119 18.35 -1.03 48.12
C THR A 119 19.18 0.01 48.85
N ARG A 120 19.40 1.18 48.24
CA ARG A 120 20.10 2.31 48.85
C ARG A 120 19.44 2.71 50.16
N SER A 121 18.13 2.96 50.16
CA SER A 121 17.38 3.33 51.37
C SER A 121 17.47 2.25 52.45
N THR A 122 17.38 0.97 52.09
CA THR A 122 17.55 -0.12 53.07
C THR A 122 18.97 -0.19 53.62
N THR A 123 20.00 -0.02 52.79
CA THR A 123 21.40 -0.04 53.22
C THR A 123 21.74 1.16 54.10
N GLU A 124 21.19 2.34 53.80
CA GLU A 124 21.37 3.55 54.59
C GLU A 124 20.76 3.39 55.99
N LYS A 125 19.53 2.87 56.08
CA LYS A 125 18.90 2.55 57.37
C LYS A 125 19.70 1.53 58.19
N LEU A 126 20.20 0.46 57.55
CA LEU A 126 21.04 -0.54 58.22
C LEU A 126 22.36 0.06 58.69
N PHE A 127 22.95 0.95 57.90
CA PHE A 127 24.18 1.65 58.28
C PHE A 127 23.94 2.59 59.46
N GLU A 128 22.85 3.37 59.46
CA GLU A 128 22.47 4.22 60.59
C GLU A 128 22.24 3.42 61.87
N GLU A 129 21.56 2.27 61.77
CA GLU A 129 21.35 1.36 62.92
C GLU A 129 22.68 0.82 63.46
N ALA A 130 23.56 0.36 62.58
CA ALA A 130 24.88 -0.12 62.96
C ALA A 130 25.69 1.01 63.63
N GLN A 131 25.69 2.20 63.04
CA GLN A 131 26.39 3.37 63.58
C GLN A 131 25.84 3.79 64.95
N SER A 132 24.52 3.69 65.16
CA SER A 132 23.90 3.94 66.46
C SER A 132 24.40 2.94 67.52
N LYS A 133 24.47 1.64 67.17
CA LYS A 133 25.00 0.60 68.08
C LYS A 133 26.49 0.80 68.39
N TRP A 134 27.29 1.18 67.40
CA TRP A 134 28.71 1.51 67.62
C TRP A 134 28.89 2.69 68.58
N LYS A 135 28.11 3.77 68.39
CA LYS A 135 28.13 4.90 69.32
C LYS A 135 27.73 4.47 70.72
N PHE A 136 26.70 3.64 70.86
CA PHE A 136 26.30 3.12 72.17
C PHE A 136 27.41 2.29 72.83
N ALA A 137 28.08 1.41 72.06
CA ALA A 137 29.20 0.62 72.54
C ALA A 137 30.38 1.49 73.01
N ASP A 138 30.67 2.58 72.31
CA ASP A 138 31.72 3.55 72.67
C ASP A 138 31.43 4.26 74.01
N TYR A 139 30.15 4.48 74.34
CA TYR A 139 29.74 5.05 75.64
C TYR A 139 29.69 4.01 76.78
N THR A 140 29.60 2.72 76.46
CA THR A 140 29.63 1.66 77.48
C THR A 140 31.08 1.34 77.84
N VAL A 141 31.50 1.70 79.05
CA VAL A 141 32.82 1.36 79.57
C VAL A 141 32.97 -0.16 79.62
N GLU A 142 33.89 -0.70 78.82
CA GLU A 142 34.15 -2.13 78.83
C GLU A 142 34.83 -2.53 80.15
N PRO A 143 34.49 -3.70 80.75
CA PRO A 143 35.12 -4.15 81.99
C PRO A 143 36.66 -4.26 81.89
N HIS A 144 37.20 -4.42 80.68
CA HIS A 144 38.63 -4.49 80.41
C HIS A 144 39.31 -3.11 80.43
N ASP A 145 38.60 -2.02 80.13
CA ASP A 145 39.13 -0.65 80.19
C ASP A 145 39.39 -0.20 81.64
N LEU A 146 38.61 -0.73 82.58
CA LEU A 146 38.80 -0.48 84.02
C LEU A 146 40.12 -1.07 84.57
N ARG A 147 40.77 -1.97 83.83
CA ARG A 147 42.00 -2.68 84.27
C ARG A 147 43.29 -1.87 84.05
N ASN A 148 43.25 -0.84 83.20
CA ASN A 148 44.38 0.04 82.90
C ASN A 148 44.37 1.34 83.73
N VAL A 149 43.37 1.54 84.59
CA VAL A 149 43.29 2.65 85.54
C VAL A 149 43.97 2.23 86.86
N ARG A 150 45.29 2.24 86.91
CA ARG A 150 46.06 2.16 88.17
C ARG A 150 47.40 2.88 88.06
#